data_AF-A0A485JGD2-F1
#
_entry.id   AF-A0A485JGD2-F1
#
_cell.length_a   1.000
_cell.length_b   1.000
_cell.length_c   1.000
_cell.angle_alpha   90.00
_cell.angle_beta   90.00
_cell.angle_gamma   90.00
#
_symmetry.space_group_name_H-M   'P 1'
#
loop_
_entity.id
_entity.type
_entity.pdbx_description
1 polymer ?
#
loop_
_entity_poly.entity_id
_entity_poly.type
_entity_poly.pdbx_seq_one_letter_code
_entity_poly.pdbx_strand_id
1 'polypeptide(L)'
;MLLMPRVIKPIMDGLTPIAKQARSRLQAKFGGQEFLIGLDPALLLGHTAVVSASLIFIPLTILIAVCVPGNQVLPFGDLATIGFFVAMAVAVHRGNLFRTLISGVIIMSITLWIATQTIGLHTQLAANAGALKAGGMVASMDQGGSPITWLLIQVFSPQNIPGFIIIGAIYLTGIFMTWRRARGFIKQEKAVLAE
;
A
#
# COMPACT_ATOMS: atom_id res chain seq x y z
N MET A 1 4.00 23.59 1.76
CA MET A 1 4.31 22.72 2.92
C MET A 1 5.81 22.48 2.96
N LEU A 2 6.48 22.90 4.04
CA LEU A 2 7.95 22.96 4.10
C LEU A 2 8.58 22.04 5.16
N LEU A 3 7.83 21.54 6.15
CA LEU A 3 8.40 20.80 7.28
C LEU A 3 8.60 19.30 6.99
N MET A 4 7.58 18.57 6.55
CA MET A 4 7.67 17.13 6.23
C MET A 4 8.82 16.81 5.25
N PRO A 5 8.96 17.50 4.09
CA PRO A 5 10.09 17.26 3.18
C PRO A 5 11.45 17.56 3.82
N ARG A 6 11.54 18.53 4.74
CA ARG A 6 12.78 18.89 5.43
C ARG A 6 13.19 17.88 6.49
N VAL A 7 12.24 17.26 7.19
CA VAL A 7 12.51 16.24 8.21
C VAL A 7 12.88 14.90 7.59
N ILE A 8 12.30 14.56 6.44
CA ILE A 8 12.56 13.29 5.76
C ILE A 8 13.89 13.29 5.00
N LYS A 9 14.36 14.46 4.53
CA LYS A 9 15.60 14.57 3.77
C LYS A 9 16.84 14.01 4.51
N PRO A 10 17.12 14.35 5.78
CA PRO A 10 18.21 13.74 6.53
C PRO A 10 18.12 12.21 6.65
N ILE A 11 16.91 11.66 6.78
CA ILE A 11 16.68 10.21 6.85
C ILE A 11 17.04 9.56 5.52
N MET A 12 16.60 10.15 4.39
CA MET A 12 16.91 9.66 3.06
C MET A 12 18.42 9.76 2.75
N ASP A 13 19.05 10.85 3.17
CA ASP A 13 20.50 11.06 3.04
C ASP A 13 21.27 10.01 3.85
N GLY A 14 20.79 9.63 5.05
CA GLY A 14 21.37 8.58 5.89
C GLY A 14 21.15 7.16 5.35
N LEU A 15 20.03 6.89 4.69
CA LEU A 15 19.73 5.57 4.09
C LEU A 15 20.47 5.32 2.77
N THR A 16 20.75 6.38 2.01
CA THR A 16 21.46 6.30 0.72
C THR A 16 22.80 5.54 0.79
N PRO A 17 23.72 5.82 1.73
CA PRO A 17 24.98 5.08 1.83
C PRO A 17 24.77 3.60 2.19
N ILE A 18 23.78 3.30 3.05
CA ILE A 18 23.42 1.91 3.42
C ILE A 18 22.94 1.16 2.18
N ALA A 19 22.04 1.77 1.40
CA ALA A 19 21.52 1.19 0.16
C ALA A 19 22.65 0.96 -0.86
N LYS A 20 23.59 1.91 -1.03
CA LYS A 20 24.75 1.74 -1.91
C LYS A 20 25.64 0.56 -1.49
N GLN A 21 25.93 0.43 -0.20
CA GLN A 21 26.77 -0.65 0.31
C GLN A 21 26.08 -2.02 0.19
N ALA A 22 24.77 -2.08 0.49
CA ALA A 22 23.97 -3.29 0.28
C ALA A 22 23.95 -3.69 -1.19
N ARG A 23 23.77 -2.73 -2.11
CA ARG A 23 23.82 -2.95 -3.56
C ARG A 23 25.19 -3.51 -3.98
N SER A 24 26.29 -2.92 -3.53
CA SER A 24 27.65 -3.39 -3.84
C SER A 24 27.89 -4.83 -3.37
N ARG A 25 27.45 -5.18 -2.15
CA ARG A 25 27.57 -6.55 -1.62
C ARG A 25 26.75 -7.56 -2.44
N LEU A 26 25.52 -7.19 -2.82
CA LEU A 26 24.67 -8.05 -3.65
C LEU A 26 25.27 -8.21 -5.06
N GLN A 27 25.76 -7.12 -5.65
CA GLN A 27 26.43 -7.12 -6.95
C GLN A 27 27.66 -8.05 -6.95
N ALA A 28 28.50 -7.97 -5.91
CA ALA A 28 29.69 -8.80 -5.77
C ALA A 28 29.35 -10.29 -5.58
N LYS A 29 28.25 -10.60 -4.88
CA LYS A 29 27.84 -11.98 -4.61
C LYS A 29 27.14 -12.65 -5.80
N PHE A 30 26.30 -11.91 -6.51
CA PHE A 30 25.40 -12.49 -7.51
C PHE A 30 25.78 -12.17 -8.97
N GLY A 31 26.62 -11.16 -9.21
CA GLY A 31 27.10 -10.78 -10.54
C GLY A 31 26.01 -10.29 -11.51
N GLY A 32 26.41 -9.57 -12.55
CA GLY A 32 25.65 -9.49 -13.81
C GLY A 32 24.36 -8.67 -13.90
N GLN A 33 23.82 -8.05 -12.84
CA GLN A 33 22.57 -7.26 -12.94
C GLN A 33 22.57 -6.00 -12.08
N GLU A 34 21.97 -4.91 -12.57
CA GLU A 34 21.68 -3.74 -11.74
C GLU A 34 20.64 -4.09 -10.66
N PHE A 35 21.10 -4.33 -9.43
CA PHE A 35 20.19 -4.60 -8.32
C PHE A 35 19.39 -3.35 -7.92
N LEU A 36 18.07 -3.41 -8.07
CA LEU A 36 17.13 -2.43 -7.52
C LEU A 36 16.77 -2.84 -6.09
N ILE A 37 17.04 -1.96 -5.13
CA ILE A 37 16.63 -2.16 -3.74
C ILE A 37 15.25 -1.54 -3.56
N GLY A 38 14.27 -2.39 -3.23
CA GLY A 38 12.96 -1.91 -2.78
C GLY A 38 13.10 -1.13 -1.49
N LEU A 39 12.53 0.07 -1.43
CA LEU A 39 12.54 0.94 -0.25
C LEU A 39 11.13 1.09 0.30
N ASP A 40 11.04 1.37 1.60
CA ASP A 40 9.76 1.60 2.29
C ASP A 40 9.04 2.84 1.75
N PRO A 41 7.70 2.79 1.56
CA PRO A 41 6.91 3.91 1.05
C PRO A 41 6.94 5.15 1.95
N ALA A 42 7.35 5.06 3.23
CA ALA A 42 7.55 6.21 4.12
C ALA A 42 8.44 7.29 3.49
N LEU A 43 9.42 6.89 2.66
CA LEU A 43 10.31 7.84 1.99
C LEU A 43 9.57 8.75 1.01
N LEU A 44 8.45 8.27 0.44
CA LEU A 44 7.64 9.05 -0.49
C LEU A 44 6.83 10.14 0.22
N LEU A 45 6.63 10.07 1.54
CA LEU A 45 5.94 11.11 2.31
C LEU A 45 6.68 12.45 2.28
N GLY A 46 7.98 12.45 1.93
CA GLY A 46 8.74 13.68 1.73
C GLY A 46 8.41 14.38 0.41
N HIS A 47 7.75 13.70 -0.53
CA HIS A 47 7.44 14.24 -1.85
C HIS A 47 6.18 15.12 -1.80
N THR A 48 6.29 16.37 -2.26
CA THR A 48 5.21 17.37 -2.18
C THR A 48 3.88 16.86 -2.73
N ALA A 49 3.88 16.15 -3.86
CA ALA A 49 2.66 15.60 -4.44
C ALA A 49 1.97 14.54 -3.54
N VAL A 50 2.74 13.76 -2.78
CA VAL A 50 2.21 12.78 -1.83
C VAL A 50 1.56 13.51 -0.68
N VAL A 51 2.23 14.52 -0.12
CA VAL A 51 1.67 15.32 0.97
C VAL A 51 0.39 16.04 0.53
N SER A 52 0.38 16.63 -0.67
CA SER A 52 -0.81 17.27 -1.23
C SER A 52 -1.96 16.28 -1.44
N ALA A 53 -1.69 15.10 -2.00
CA ALA A 53 -2.70 14.04 -2.14
C ALA A 53 -3.25 13.63 -0.77
N SER A 54 -2.37 13.40 0.21
CA SER A 54 -2.73 12.98 1.56
C SER A 54 -3.71 13.95 2.21
N LEU A 55 -3.42 15.26 2.13
CA LEU A 55 -4.29 16.29 2.69
C LEU A 55 -5.69 16.30 2.08
N ILE A 56 -5.80 16.08 0.76
CA ILE A 56 -7.09 15.99 0.08
C ILE A 56 -7.82 14.71 0.50
N PHE A 57 -7.08 13.61 0.66
CA PHE A 57 -7.65 12.33 1.06
C PHE A 57 -8.13 12.28 2.51
N ILE A 58 -7.65 13.14 3.41
CA ILE A 58 -8.15 13.18 4.80
C ILE A 58 -9.68 13.39 4.86
N PRO A 59 -10.24 14.52 4.37
CA PRO A 59 -11.69 14.70 4.37
C PRO A 59 -12.40 13.78 3.36
N LEU A 60 -11.76 13.46 2.23
CA LEU A 60 -12.36 12.63 1.20
C LEU A 60 -12.56 11.18 1.68
N THR A 61 -11.64 10.63 2.46
CA THR A 61 -11.75 9.26 2.99
C THR A 61 -12.90 9.13 3.99
N ILE A 62 -13.17 10.18 4.78
CA ILE A 62 -14.35 10.22 5.64
C ILE A 62 -15.62 10.20 4.79
N LEU A 63 -15.67 10.98 3.71
CA LEU A 63 -16.79 10.96 2.77
C LEU A 63 -16.97 9.59 2.11
N ILE A 64 -15.88 8.97 1.67
CA ILE A 64 -15.89 7.60 1.12
C ILE A 64 -16.43 6.61 2.16
N ALA A 65 -16.01 6.70 3.43
CA ALA A 65 -16.48 5.83 4.50
C ALA A 65 -18.00 5.93 4.71
N VAL A 66 -18.59 7.10 4.49
CA VAL A 66 -20.06 7.27 4.54
C VAL A 66 -20.74 6.73 3.29
N CYS A 67 -20.12 6.86 2.12
CA CYS A 67 -20.70 6.44 0.84
C CYS A 67 -20.55 4.94 0.53
N VAL A 68 -19.55 4.26 1.08
CA VAL A 68 -19.32 2.83 0.80
C VAL A 68 -20.44 2.00 1.44
N PRO A 69 -21.20 1.22 0.65
CA PRO A 69 -22.33 0.46 1.17
C PRO A 69 -21.88 -0.61 2.15
N GLY A 70 -22.59 -0.69 3.28
CA GLY A 70 -22.30 -1.65 4.34
C GLY A 70 -21.05 -1.32 5.17
N ASN A 71 -20.37 -0.20 4.95
CA ASN A 71 -19.20 0.18 5.73
C ASN A 71 -19.58 0.49 7.19
N GLN A 72 -18.83 -0.09 8.13
CA GLN A 72 -18.99 0.15 9.56
C GLN A 72 -17.75 0.78 10.20
N VAL A 73 -16.71 1.06 9.40
CA VAL A 73 -15.42 1.57 9.87
C VAL A 73 -15.30 3.06 9.55
N LEU A 74 -15.15 3.88 10.59
CA LEU A 74 -14.75 5.28 10.44
C LEU A 74 -13.25 5.40 10.77
N PRO A 75 -12.40 5.80 9.81
CA PRO A 75 -10.95 5.67 9.93
C PRO A 75 -10.29 6.80 10.73
N PHE A 76 -10.87 7.21 11.86
CA PHE A 76 -10.34 8.33 12.66
C PHE A 76 -8.90 8.12 13.12
N GLY A 77 -8.55 6.91 13.55
CA GLY A 77 -7.18 6.56 13.96
C GLY A 77 -6.20 6.50 12.78
N ASP A 78 -6.69 6.14 11.60
CA ASP A 78 -5.89 5.92 10.40
C ASP A 78 -5.80 7.17 9.50
N LEU A 79 -6.45 8.29 9.85
CA LEU A 79 -6.34 9.55 9.08
C LEU A 79 -4.88 10.03 8.97
N ALA A 80 -4.07 9.81 10.02
CA ALA A 80 -2.66 10.17 10.03
C ALA A 80 -1.81 9.33 9.08
N THR A 81 -2.26 8.12 8.72
CA THR A 81 -1.53 7.17 7.87
C THR A 81 -2.02 7.18 6.42
N ILE A 82 -3.03 7.99 6.07
CA ILE A 82 -3.56 8.13 4.69
C ILE A 82 -2.46 8.34 3.65
N GLY A 83 -1.41 9.10 4.01
CA GLY A 83 -0.30 9.35 3.09
C GLY A 83 0.41 8.09 2.61
N PHE A 84 0.48 7.05 3.43
CA PHE A 84 1.06 5.77 3.04
C PHE A 84 0.23 5.04 1.99
N PHE A 85 -1.11 5.08 2.12
CA PHE A 85 -1.99 4.42 1.15
C PHE A 85 -1.92 5.07 -0.23
N VAL A 86 -1.77 6.40 -0.29
CA VAL A 86 -1.74 7.14 -1.56
C VAL A 86 -0.33 7.34 -2.11
N ALA A 87 0.72 7.13 -1.31
CA ALA A 87 2.12 7.28 -1.71
C ALA A 87 2.45 6.48 -2.97
N MET A 88 2.04 5.21 -3.00
CA MET A 88 2.29 4.35 -4.16
C MET A 88 1.48 4.80 -5.39
N ALA A 89 0.23 5.23 -5.19
CA ALA A 89 -0.58 5.77 -6.27
C ALA A 89 0.09 7.01 -6.89
N VAL A 90 0.61 7.92 -6.08
CA VAL A 90 1.35 9.11 -6.57
C VAL A 90 2.61 8.71 -7.33
N ALA A 91 3.38 7.73 -6.83
CA ALA A 91 4.59 7.25 -7.49
C ALA A 91 4.28 6.65 -8.87
N VAL A 92 3.25 5.79 -8.96
CA VAL A 92 2.81 5.18 -10.23
C VAL A 92 2.34 6.24 -11.23
N HIS A 93 1.62 7.25 -10.75
CA HIS A 93 1.12 8.36 -11.59
C HIS A 93 2.15 9.48 -11.79
N ARG A 94 3.41 9.28 -11.38
CA ARG A 94 4.52 10.24 -11.54
C ARG A 94 4.18 11.63 -11.02
N GLY A 95 3.50 11.72 -9.87
CA GLY A 95 3.10 12.99 -9.27
C GLY A 95 1.82 13.60 -9.82
N ASN A 96 1.13 12.98 -10.79
CA ASN A 96 -0.13 13.51 -11.31
C ASN A 96 -1.26 13.33 -10.28
N LEU A 97 -1.69 14.45 -9.69
CA LEU A 97 -2.67 14.48 -8.61
C LEU A 97 -4.07 14.02 -9.05
N PHE A 98 -4.51 14.41 -10.24
CA PHE A 98 -5.84 14.03 -10.75
C PHE A 98 -5.99 12.51 -10.92
N ARG A 99 -4.99 11.87 -11.53
CA ARG A 99 -4.98 10.41 -11.69
C ARG A 99 -4.82 9.69 -10.36
N THR A 100 -4.06 10.29 -9.44
CA THR A 100 -3.93 9.80 -8.06
C THR A 100 -5.27 9.85 -7.33
N LEU A 101 -6.07 10.91 -7.49
CA LEU A 101 -7.38 11.01 -6.84
C LEU A 101 -8.31 9.89 -7.30
N ILE A 102 -8.38 9.62 -8.60
CA ILE A 102 -9.21 8.52 -9.13
C ILE A 102 -8.78 7.18 -8.55
N SER A 103 -7.48 6.89 -8.60
CA SER A 103 -6.96 5.61 -8.12
C SER A 103 -7.06 5.48 -6.60
N GLY A 104 -6.79 6.56 -5.88
CA GLY A 104 -6.85 6.59 -4.42
C GLY A 104 -8.28 6.42 -3.91
N VAL A 105 -9.30 6.98 -4.59
CA VAL A 105 -10.71 6.72 -4.24
C VAL A 105 -11.00 5.22 -4.31
N ILE A 106 -10.60 4.56 -5.40
CA ILE A 106 -10.81 3.12 -5.58
C ILE A 106 -10.08 2.33 -4.48
N ILE A 107 -8.82 2.67 -4.19
CA ILE A 107 -8.04 2.02 -3.14
C ILE A 107 -8.73 2.20 -1.78
N MET A 108 -9.12 3.43 -1.41
CA MET A 108 -9.79 3.71 -0.14
C MET A 108 -11.12 2.96 -0.01
N SER A 109 -11.94 2.93 -1.07
CA SER A 109 -13.21 2.21 -1.07
C SER A 109 -13.01 0.71 -0.85
N ILE A 110 -12.04 0.09 -1.53
CA ILE A 110 -11.72 -1.32 -1.35
C ILE A 110 -11.20 -1.57 0.07
N THR A 111 -10.26 -0.75 0.55
CA THR A 111 -9.68 -0.88 1.89
C THR A 111 -10.76 -0.81 2.99
N LEU A 112 -11.67 0.15 2.92
CA LEU A 112 -12.76 0.30 3.90
C LEU A 112 -13.77 -0.87 3.84
N TRP A 113 -14.09 -1.34 2.63
CA TRP A 113 -14.97 -2.48 2.44
C TRP A 113 -14.36 -3.78 3.00
N ILE A 114 -13.05 -3.96 2.85
CA ILE A 114 -12.30 -5.07 3.44
C ILE A 114 -12.19 -4.91 4.96
N ALA A 115 -11.88 -3.72 5.45
CA ALA A 115 -11.75 -3.42 6.88
C ALA A 115 -13.05 -3.75 7.64
N THR A 116 -14.20 -3.48 7.03
CA THR A 116 -15.51 -3.84 7.59
C THR A 116 -15.67 -5.35 7.79
N GLN A 117 -15.16 -6.18 6.87
CA GLN A 117 -15.27 -7.63 7.00
C GLN A 117 -14.32 -8.22 8.05
N THR A 118 -13.27 -7.49 8.43
CA THR A 118 -12.28 -7.95 9.41
C THR A 118 -12.55 -7.47 10.83
N ILE A 119 -13.62 -6.70 11.07
CA ILE A 119 -14.00 -6.17 12.40
C ILE A 119 -14.07 -7.29 13.45
N GLY A 120 -14.69 -8.42 13.13
CA GLY A 120 -14.82 -9.55 14.06
C GLY A 120 -13.47 -10.10 14.52
N LEU A 121 -12.52 -10.27 13.58
CA LEU A 121 -11.18 -10.75 13.88
C LEU A 121 -10.37 -9.74 14.70
N HIS A 122 -10.45 -8.45 14.37
CA HIS A 122 -9.79 -7.39 15.13
C HIS A 122 -10.36 -7.24 16.54
N THR A 123 -11.67 -7.38 16.70
CA THR A 123 -12.32 -7.34 18.01
C THR A 123 -11.90 -8.54 18.87
N GLN A 124 -11.84 -9.74 18.30
CA GLN A 124 -11.31 -10.93 19.00
C GLN A 124 -9.83 -10.76 19.37
N LEU A 125 -9.01 -10.22 18.47
CA LEU A 125 -7.60 -9.93 18.75
C LEU A 125 -7.44 -8.94 19.90
N ALA A 126 -8.22 -7.86 19.91
CA ALA A 126 -8.21 -6.87 20.98
C ALA A 126 -8.69 -7.47 22.32
N ALA A 127 -9.68 -8.37 22.30
CA ALA A 127 -10.13 -9.09 23.49
C ALA A 127 -9.01 -9.98 24.06
N ASN A 128 -8.36 -10.75 23.20
CA ASN A 128 -7.25 -11.63 23.58
C ASN A 128 -6.03 -10.86 24.12
N ALA A 129 -5.81 -9.63 23.63
CA ALA A 129 -4.77 -8.73 24.10
C ALA A 129 -5.14 -7.97 25.39
N GLY A 130 -6.36 -8.13 25.92
CA GLY A 130 -6.85 -7.37 27.07
C GLY A 130 -7.08 -5.88 26.80
N ALA A 131 -7.12 -5.48 25.52
CA ALA A 131 -7.28 -4.09 25.09
C ALA A 131 -8.75 -3.71 24.79
N LEU A 132 -9.67 -4.68 24.83
CA LEU A 132 -11.08 -4.46 24.51
C LEU A 132 -11.85 -3.90 25.71
N LYS A 133 -12.48 -2.74 25.52
CA LYS A 133 -13.46 -2.21 26.48
C LYS A 133 -14.74 -3.05 26.43
N ALA A 134 -15.43 -3.20 27.56
CA ALA A 134 -16.66 -3.99 27.65
C ALA A 134 -17.68 -3.56 26.58
N GLY A 135 -18.11 -4.51 25.73
CA GLY A 135 -19.06 -4.27 24.64
C GLY A 135 -18.52 -3.47 23.45
N GLY A 136 -17.23 -3.17 23.42
CA GLY A 136 -16.59 -2.46 22.31
C GLY A 136 -16.39 -3.32 21.07
N MET A 137 -16.37 -2.68 19.90
CA MET A 137 -15.84 -3.25 18.66
C MET A 137 -14.59 -2.49 18.27
N VAL A 138 -13.59 -3.20 17.74
CA VAL A 138 -12.34 -2.62 17.27
C VAL A 138 -12.15 -2.96 15.81
N ALA A 139 -11.76 -1.95 15.03
CA ALA A 139 -11.44 -2.07 13.61
C ALA A 139 -10.15 -1.30 13.33
N SER A 140 -9.42 -1.74 12.31
CA SER A 140 -8.24 -1.04 11.80
C SER A 140 -8.34 -0.98 10.28
N MET A 141 -8.20 0.23 9.71
CA MET A 141 -8.19 0.39 8.26
C MET A 141 -6.86 -0.07 7.66
N ASP A 142 -5.74 0.23 8.32
CA ASP A 142 -4.40 -0.17 7.84
C ASP A 142 -4.21 -1.69 7.81
N GLN A 143 -4.36 -2.35 8.96
CA GLN A 143 -4.14 -3.79 9.05
C GLN A 143 -5.36 -4.59 8.56
N GLY A 144 -6.57 -4.15 8.93
CA GLY A 144 -7.80 -4.83 8.58
C GLY A 144 -8.25 -4.61 7.14
N GLY A 145 -7.82 -3.53 6.49
CA GLY A 145 -8.14 -3.24 5.10
C GLY A 145 -7.16 -3.82 4.08
N SER A 146 -6.09 -4.51 4.53
CA SER A 146 -5.09 -5.12 3.65
C SER A 146 -5.72 -6.20 2.75
N PRO A 147 -5.74 -6.02 1.41
CA PRO A 147 -6.36 -7.00 0.53
C PRO A 147 -5.65 -8.35 0.52
N ILE A 148 -4.33 -8.37 0.70
CA ILE A 148 -3.54 -9.61 0.72
C ILE A 148 -3.90 -10.43 1.96
N THR A 149 -3.94 -9.79 3.14
CA THR A 149 -4.32 -10.44 4.39
C THR A 149 -5.75 -10.97 4.31
N TRP A 150 -6.66 -10.18 3.73
CA TRP A 150 -8.04 -10.59 3.54
C TRP A 150 -8.20 -11.78 2.57
N LEU A 151 -7.46 -11.80 1.46
CA LEU A 151 -7.43 -12.96 0.56
C LEU A 151 -6.99 -14.23 1.29
N LEU A 152 -5.96 -14.14 2.14
CA LEU A 152 -5.52 -15.28 2.96
C LEU A 152 -6.61 -15.74 3.91
N ILE A 153 -7.29 -14.81 4.59
CA ILE A 153 -8.42 -15.14 5.49
C ILE A 153 -9.52 -15.88 4.72
N GLN A 154 -9.88 -15.41 3.52
CA GLN A 154 -10.91 -16.04 2.68
C GLN A 154 -10.54 -17.45 2.20
N VAL A 155 -9.25 -17.76 2.05
CA VAL A 155 -8.80 -19.13 1.71
C VAL A 155 -9.09 -20.10 2.85
N PHE A 156 -8.88 -19.69 4.11
CA PHE A 156 -9.08 -20.56 5.28
C PHE A 156 -10.51 -20.54 5.82
N SER A 157 -11.23 -19.45 5.60
CA SER A 157 -12.61 -19.30 6.03
C SER A 157 -13.38 -18.53 4.97
N PRO A 158 -13.99 -19.19 3.98
CA PRO A 158 -14.67 -18.52 2.89
C PRO A 158 -15.98 -17.90 3.38
N GLN A 159 -16.03 -16.58 3.55
CA GLN A 159 -17.28 -15.85 3.82
C GLN A 159 -17.79 -15.10 2.59
N ASN A 160 -16.90 -14.70 1.67
CA ASN A 160 -17.24 -13.85 0.54
C ASN A 160 -16.53 -14.29 -0.74
N ILE A 161 -17.07 -15.34 -1.36
CA ILE A 161 -16.54 -15.96 -2.57
C ILE A 161 -16.50 -14.97 -3.76
N PRO A 162 -17.54 -14.15 -4.03
CA PRO A 162 -17.48 -13.18 -5.14
C PRO A 162 -16.35 -12.15 -4.96
N GLY A 163 -16.22 -11.57 -3.75
CA GLY A 163 -15.15 -10.62 -3.46
C GLY A 163 -13.76 -11.26 -3.56
N PHE A 164 -13.61 -12.51 -3.11
CA PHE A 164 -12.36 -13.26 -3.19
C PHE A 164 -11.92 -13.44 -4.64
N ILE A 165 -12.84 -13.81 -5.53
CA ILE A 165 -12.56 -13.98 -6.96
C ILE A 165 -12.16 -12.64 -7.59
N ILE A 166 -12.89 -11.56 -7.31
CA ILE A 166 -12.62 -10.25 -7.92
C ILE A 166 -11.25 -9.71 -7.49
N ILE A 167 -11.00 -9.65 -6.18
CA ILE A 167 -9.73 -9.14 -5.64
C ILE A 167 -8.58 -10.07 -6.04
N GLY A 168 -8.78 -11.38 -5.98
CA GLY A 168 -7.82 -12.36 -6.44
C GLY A 168 -7.46 -12.17 -7.91
N ALA A 169 -8.44 -11.95 -8.79
CA ALA A 169 -8.23 -11.69 -10.20
C ALA A 169 -7.45 -10.40 -10.45
N ILE A 170 -7.75 -9.32 -9.70
CA ILE A 170 -7.00 -8.05 -9.78
C ILE A 170 -5.52 -8.28 -9.45
N TYR A 171 -5.23 -8.97 -8.35
CA TYR A 171 -3.85 -9.26 -7.93
C TYR A 171 -3.13 -10.21 -8.89
N LEU A 172 -3.78 -11.29 -9.33
CA LEU A 172 -3.22 -12.24 -10.30
C LEU A 172 -2.93 -11.55 -11.65
N THR A 173 -3.82 -10.66 -12.10
CA THR A 173 -3.60 -9.86 -13.31
C THR A 173 -2.41 -8.92 -13.12
N GLY A 174 -2.30 -8.26 -11.96
CA GLY A 174 -1.14 -7.43 -11.63
C GLY A 174 0.18 -8.20 -11.68
N ILE A 175 0.22 -9.39 -11.07
CA ILE A 175 1.37 -10.30 -11.10
C ILE A 175 1.68 -10.71 -12.54
N PHE A 176 0.67 -11.13 -13.31
CA PHE A 176 0.84 -11.55 -14.70
C PHE A 176 1.37 -10.42 -15.59
N MET A 177 0.84 -9.20 -15.47
CA MET A 177 1.30 -8.03 -16.22
C MET A 177 2.74 -7.67 -15.84
N THR A 178 3.08 -7.76 -14.55
CA THR A 178 4.43 -7.49 -14.04
C THR A 178 5.43 -8.53 -14.55
N TRP A 179 5.05 -9.81 -14.50
CA TRP A 179 5.84 -10.91 -15.05
C TRP A 179 6.04 -10.78 -16.55
N ARG A 180 4.99 -10.45 -17.31
CA ARG A 180 5.06 -10.21 -18.75
C ARG A 180 6.00 -9.05 -19.07
N ARG A 181 5.94 -7.97 -18.30
CA ARG A 181 6.84 -6.81 -18.43
C ARG A 181 8.28 -7.19 -18.10
N ALA A 182 8.53 -7.91 -17.01
CA ALA A 182 9.85 -8.38 -16.62
C ALA A 182 10.48 -9.28 -17.70
N ARG A 183 9.71 -10.22 -18.26
CA ARG A 183 10.14 -11.06 -19.40
C ARG A 183 10.49 -10.24 -20.64
N GLY A 184 9.77 -9.14 -20.88
CA GLY A 184 10.08 -8.19 -21.95
C GLY A 184 11.42 -7.49 -21.74
N PHE A 185 11.69 -7.01 -20.52
CA PHE A 185 12.97 -6.39 -20.17
C PHE A 185 14.15 -7.36 -20.33
N ILE A 186 14.03 -8.59 -19.83
CA ILE A 186 15.09 -9.60 -19.96
C ILE A 186 15.41 -9.91 -21.43
N LYS A 187 14.40 -9.91 -22.32
CA LYS A 187 14.62 -10.12 -23.76
C LYS A 187 15.38 -8.95 -24.39
N GLN A 188 15.06 -7.71 -24.02
CA GLN A 188 15.76 -6.51 -24.53
C GLN A 188 17.21 -6.45 -24.04
N GLU A 189 17.44 -6.74 -22.76
CA GLU A 189 18.78 -6.79 -22.18
C GLU A 189 19.68 -7.84 -22.88
N LYS A 190 19.14 -9.03 -23.15
CA LYS A 190 19.86 -10.07 -23.91
C LYS A 190 20.15 -9.67 -25.36
N ALA A 191 19.30 -8.87 -25.98
CA ALA A 191 19.52 -8.39 -27.35
C ALA A 191 20.65 -7.34 -27.39
N VAL A 192 20.69 -6.43 -26.42
CA VAL A 192 21.75 -5.40 -26.29
C VAL A 192 23.11 -6.01 -25.95
N LEU A 193 23.15 -7.07 -25.15
CA LEU A 193 24.40 -7.79 -24.83
C LEU A 193 24.91 -8.70 -25.96
N ALA A 194 24.11 -8.92 -27.00
CA ALA A 194 24.47 -9.74 -28.16
C ALA A 194 24.98 -8.91 -29.36
N GLU A 195 24.81 -7.58 -29.32
CA GLU A 195 25.46 -6.60 -30.21
C GLU A 195 26.83 -6.16 -29.64
#